data_AF-A0AAN8ZVT4-F1
#
_entry.id   AF-A0AAN8ZVT4-F1
#
_cell.length_a   1.000
_cell.length_b   1.000
_cell.length_c   1.000
_cell.angle_alpha   90.00
_cell.angle_beta   90.00
_cell.angle_gamma   90.00
#
_symmetry.space_group_name_H-M   'P 1'
#
loop_
_entity.id
_entity.type
_entity.pdbx_description
1 polymer ?
#
loop_
_entity_poly.entity_id
_entity_poly.type
_entity_poly.pdbx_seq_one_letter_code
_entity_poly.pdbx_strand_id
1 'polypeptide(L)'
;MTVQYTQKVASQTGLGSFAKLLLRWRGSLYKMVWQDMAVYLLVYYTISLVYRFVLSGDSKKTFENLVVSCARFRDLIPVSFVLGFYVSLVVDRWWGTYKSFPWPDNLAILVTTYIKGQDPEGRRIRTTVLRYINLSIAMTLSMISPQVKEKFPSLKFLAGAGYLTDTEMKILEEHERRTRVHRVYVPTMWACKLVEKARIDGRIRTDGLQKVLISEILSVRGKCGELMGWNDHNIPLVYTQVRRITALV
;
A
#
# COMPACT_ATOMS: atom_id res chain seq x y z
N MET A 1 9.75 -3.07 2.83
CA MET A 1 9.97 -4.44 2.32
C MET A 1 9.08 -5.40 3.10
N THR A 2 8.33 -6.25 2.39
CA THR A 2 7.54 -7.34 2.98
C THR A 2 8.47 -8.42 3.55
N VAL A 3 8.04 -9.07 4.63
CA VAL A 3 8.82 -10.09 5.33
C VAL A 3 8.03 -11.39 5.36
N GLN A 4 8.38 -12.32 4.49
CA GLN A 4 7.76 -13.64 4.49
C GLN A 4 8.36 -14.50 5.62
N TYR A 5 7.49 -15.19 6.35
CA TYR A 5 7.88 -16.16 7.39
C TYR A 5 6.98 -17.39 7.44
N THR A 6 6.02 -17.53 6.51
CA THR A 6 5.01 -18.60 6.47
C THR A 6 5.63 -20.00 6.57
N GLN A 7 6.68 -20.28 5.80
CA GLN A 7 7.36 -21.59 5.83
C GLN A 7 8.02 -21.89 7.19
N LYS A 8 8.43 -20.88 7.95
CA LYS A 8 9.10 -21.05 9.25
C LYS A 8 8.14 -21.36 10.40
N VAL A 9 6.85 -21.13 10.20
CA VAL A 9 5.77 -21.44 11.15
C VAL A 9 4.85 -22.56 10.65
N ALA A 10 5.12 -23.11 9.46
CA ALA A 10 4.29 -24.15 8.84
C ALA A 10 4.34 -25.48 9.60
N SER A 11 5.49 -25.82 10.19
CA SER A 11 5.62 -27.00 11.06
C SER A 11 5.60 -26.58 12.53
N GLN A 12 4.57 -27.00 13.28
CA GLN A 12 4.55 -26.92 14.74
C GLN A 12 5.43 -28.02 15.37
N THR A 13 6.67 -28.15 14.89
CA THR A 13 7.64 -29.07 15.49
C THR A 13 8.25 -28.41 16.74
N GLY A 14 7.49 -28.44 17.83
CA GLY A 14 7.91 -28.09 19.20
C GLY A 14 7.68 -26.64 19.65
N LEU A 15 7.96 -26.39 20.94
CA LEU A 15 7.81 -25.10 21.65
C LEU A 15 8.70 -23.95 21.10
N GLY A 16 9.63 -24.23 20.19
CA GLY A 16 10.67 -23.29 19.74
C GLY A 16 10.40 -22.55 18.43
N SER A 17 9.33 -22.85 17.69
CA SER A 17 9.06 -22.23 16.38
C SER A 17 8.80 -20.73 16.49
N PHE A 18 8.02 -20.29 17.48
CA PHE A 18 7.78 -18.86 17.76
C PHE A 18 8.97 -18.18 18.45
N ALA A 19 9.71 -18.89 19.31
CA ALA A 19 10.92 -18.33 19.94
C ALA A 19 11.98 -17.94 18.89
N LYS A 20 12.12 -18.72 17.81
CA LYS A 20 12.98 -18.40 16.67
C LYS A 20 12.57 -17.11 15.94
N LEU A 21 11.29 -16.72 16.00
CA LEU A 21 10.83 -15.44 15.42
C LEU A 21 11.27 -14.24 16.25
N LEU A 22 11.35 -14.37 17.57
CA LEU A 22 11.82 -13.30 18.47
C LEU A 22 13.28 -12.93 18.18
N LEU A 23 14.12 -13.89 17.78
CA LEU A 23 15.52 -13.61 17.44
C LEU A 23 15.72 -12.91 16.08
N ARG A 24 14.65 -12.67 15.31
CA ARG A 24 14.76 -12.04 13.99
C ARG A 24 14.96 -10.53 14.12
N TRP A 25 15.85 -9.95 13.33
CA TRP A 25 16.04 -8.49 13.25
C TRP A 25 15.25 -7.81 12.12
N ARG A 26 15.23 -8.40 10.94
CA ARG A 26 14.60 -7.79 9.76
C ARG A 26 13.07 -7.84 9.88
N GLY A 27 12.46 -6.65 10.04
CA GLY A 27 11.01 -6.48 10.19
C GLY A 27 10.48 -6.90 11.56
N SER A 28 11.34 -6.94 12.58
CA SER A 28 10.92 -7.24 13.95
C SER A 28 10.59 -5.97 14.74
N LEU A 29 9.92 -6.17 15.87
CA LEU A 29 9.62 -5.12 16.83
C LEU A 29 10.87 -4.37 17.26
N TYR A 30 11.96 -5.09 17.58
CA TYR A 30 13.22 -4.49 18.04
C TYR A 30 13.77 -3.46 17.07
N LYS A 31 13.82 -3.80 15.77
CA LYS A 31 14.29 -2.86 14.75
C LYS A 31 13.40 -1.62 14.62
N MET A 32 12.12 -1.73 14.97
CA MET A 32 11.16 -0.64 14.88
C MET A 32 11.20 0.31 16.08
N VAL A 33 11.48 -0.20 17.29
CA VAL A 33 11.38 0.57 18.55
C VAL A 33 12.71 0.87 19.23
N TRP A 34 13.84 0.36 18.75
CA TRP A 34 15.12 0.49 19.48
C TRP A 34 15.55 1.94 19.73
N GLN A 35 15.27 2.86 18.80
CA GLN A 35 15.59 4.28 18.97
C GLN A 35 14.76 4.91 20.08
N ASP A 36 13.45 4.67 20.07
CA ASP A 36 12.52 5.15 21.10
C ASP A 36 12.88 4.54 22.47
N MET A 37 13.22 3.25 22.50
CA MET A 37 13.67 2.57 23.71
C MET A 37 14.99 3.15 24.24
N ALA A 38 15.94 3.45 23.37
CA ALA A 38 17.21 4.06 23.77
C ALA A 38 17.00 5.45 24.39
N VAL A 39 16.13 6.28 23.78
CA VAL A 39 15.76 7.59 24.33
C VAL A 39 15.03 7.44 25.67
N TYR A 40 14.10 6.50 25.78
CA TYR A 40 13.38 6.21 27.02
C TYR A 40 14.33 5.81 28.15
N LEU A 41 15.24 4.87 27.88
CA LEU A 41 16.23 4.42 28.86
C LEU A 41 17.18 5.55 29.25
N LEU A 42 17.63 6.36 28.29
CA LEU A 42 18.49 7.52 28.56
C LEU A 42 17.80 8.49 29.52
N VAL A 43 16.55 8.87 29.24
CA VAL A 43 15.78 9.78 30.12
C VAL A 43 15.56 9.14 31.49
N TYR A 44 15.15 7.87 31.53
CA TYR A 44 14.91 7.14 32.78
C TYR A 44 16.16 7.09 33.66
N TYR A 45 17.30 6.67 33.10
CA TYR A 45 18.55 6.60 33.85
C TYR A 45 19.09 7.97 34.22
N THR A 46 18.90 9.00 33.39
CA THR A 46 19.27 10.38 33.73
C THR A 46 18.49 10.86 34.96
N ILE A 47 17.17 10.67 34.98
CA ILE A 47 16.33 11.00 36.14
C ILE A 47 16.77 10.19 37.36
N SER A 48 17.06 8.89 37.19
CA SER A 48 17.53 8.02 38.27
C SER A 48 18.86 8.49 38.87
N LEU A 49 19.81 8.92 38.03
CA LEU A 49 21.10 9.46 38.47
C LEU A 49 20.92 10.79 39.20
N VAL A 50 20.09 11.71 38.70
CA VAL A 50 19.78 12.97 39.37
C VAL A 50 19.15 12.71 40.74
N TYR A 51 18.20 11.78 40.84
CA TYR A 51 17.59 11.38 42.11
C TYR A 51 18.59 10.77 43.11
N ARG A 52 19.55 9.97 42.64
CA ARG A 52 20.52 9.28 43.51
C ARG A 52 21.68 10.16 43.96
N PHE A 53 22.20 11.00 43.07
CA PHE A 53 23.48 11.69 43.27
C PHE A 53 23.36 13.21 43.39
N VAL A 54 22.26 13.83 42.95
CA VAL A 54 22.10 15.31 42.94
C VAL A 54 21.07 15.76 43.97
N LEU A 55 19.93 15.09 44.05
CA LEU A 55 18.83 15.45 44.96
C LEU A 55 19.16 15.04 46.42
N SER A 56 18.94 15.96 47.36
CA SER A 56 19.15 15.73 48.79
C SER A 56 18.02 16.32 49.65
N GLY A 57 17.89 15.81 50.89
CA GLY A 57 16.94 16.33 51.88
C GLY A 57 15.49 16.38 51.39
N ASP A 58 14.89 17.56 51.47
CA ASP A 58 13.46 17.76 51.18
C ASP A 58 13.12 17.68 49.68
N SER A 59 14.04 18.04 48.76
CA SER A 59 13.80 17.90 47.32
C SER A 59 13.58 16.45 46.89
N LYS A 60 14.22 15.50 47.60
CA LYS A 60 14.06 14.07 47.37
C LYS A 60 12.65 13.60 47.76
N LYS A 61 12.14 14.06 48.91
CA LYS A 61 10.75 13.79 49.35
C LYS A 61 9.73 14.38 48.38
N THR A 62 9.96 15.59 47.87
CA THR A 62 9.08 16.20 46.85
C THR A 62 9.06 15.36 45.57
N PHE A 63 10.21 14.86 45.12
CA PHE A 63 10.30 13.99 43.94
C PHE A 63 9.55 12.66 44.16
N GLU A 64 9.69 12.04 45.33
CA GLU A 64 8.96 10.80 45.68
C GLU A 64 7.44 11.03 45.65
N ASN A 65 6.96 12.15 46.20
CA ASN A 65 5.54 12.53 46.15
C ASN A 65 5.05 12.75 44.70
N LEU A 66 5.89 13.34 43.84
CA LEU A 66 5.60 13.51 42.43
C LEU A 66 5.48 12.14 41.73
N VAL A 67 6.41 11.22 41.98
CA VAL A 67 6.38 9.87 41.40
C VAL A 67 5.11 9.12 41.80
N VAL A 68 4.74 9.17 43.08
CA VAL A 68 3.48 8.57 43.57
C VAL A 68 2.27 9.21 42.89
N SER A 69 2.27 10.53 42.71
CA SER A 69 1.20 11.24 42.01
C SER A 69 1.10 10.80 40.54
N CYS A 70 2.22 10.73 39.82
CA CYS A 70 2.27 10.24 38.44
C CYS A 70 1.81 8.78 38.32
N ALA A 71 2.18 7.92 39.28
CA ALA A 71 1.78 6.52 39.29
C ALA A 71 0.25 6.36 39.39
N ARG A 72 -0.44 7.25 40.12
CA ARG A 72 -1.92 7.27 40.18
C ARG A 72 -2.55 7.54 38.82
N PHE A 73 -1.90 8.31 37.95
CA PHE A 73 -2.43 8.65 36.63
C PHE A 73 -2.25 7.55 35.58
N ARG A 74 -1.33 6.60 35.80
CA ARG A 74 -1.04 5.51 34.85
C ARG A 74 -2.26 4.66 34.53
N ASP A 75 -3.10 4.38 35.52
CA ASP A 75 -4.22 3.44 35.38
C ASP A 75 -5.52 4.10 34.89
N LEU A 76 -5.55 5.43 34.71
CA LEU A 76 -6.76 6.14 34.27
C LEU A 76 -7.10 5.92 32.79
N ILE A 77 -6.14 5.53 31.96
CA ILE A 77 -6.36 5.38 30.51
C ILE A 77 -6.19 3.90 30.11
N PRO A 78 -7.23 3.25 29.57
CA PRO A 78 -7.13 1.87 29.10
C PRO A 78 -6.39 1.83 27.74
N VAL A 79 -5.07 2.04 27.77
CA VAL A 79 -4.20 2.12 26.59
C VAL A 79 -4.38 0.91 25.68
N SER A 80 -4.43 -0.29 26.26
CA SER A 80 -4.58 -1.55 25.52
C SER A 80 -5.89 -1.62 24.71
N PHE A 81 -6.98 -1.06 25.24
CA PHE A 81 -8.26 -1.05 24.55
C PHE A 81 -8.21 -0.15 23.32
N VAL A 82 -7.81 1.12 23.50
CA VAL A 82 -7.69 2.10 22.40
C VAL A 82 -6.71 1.63 21.33
N LEU A 83 -5.57 1.06 21.75
CA LEU A 83 -4.57 0.51 20.84
C LEU A 83 -5.13 -0.68 20.07
N GLY A 84 -5.89 -1.57 20.72
CA GLY A 84 -6.53 -2.72 20.08
C GLY A 84 -7.45 -2.31 18.93
N PHE A 85 -8.39 -1.38 19.15
CA PHE A 85 -9.28 -0.90 18.08
C PHE A 85 -8.52 -0.23 16.95
N TYR A 86 -7.55 0.63 17.29
CA TYR A 86 -6.77 1.32 16.27
C TYR A 86 -5.95 0.34 15.41
N VAL A 87 -5.30 -0.65 16.04
CA VAL A 87 -4.53 -1.67 15.33
C VAL A 87 -5.44 -2.51 14.42
N SER A 88 -6.62 -2.93 14.89
CA SER A 88 -7.59 -3.65 14.06
C SER A 88 -7.99 -2.85 12.82
N LEU A 89 -8.31 -1.56 12.98
CA LEU A 89 -8.64 -0.67 11.86
C LEU A 89 -7.48 -0.56 10.84
N VAL A 90 -6.23 -0.44 11.34
CA VAL A 90 -5.04 -0.38 10.48
C VAL A 90 -4.83 -1.68 9.71
N VAL A 91 -4.99 -2.83 10.38
CA VAL A 91 -4.82 -4.17 9.75
C VAL A 91 -5.90 -4.41 8.70
N ASP A 92 -7.15 -4.08 8.99
CA ASP A 92 -8.27 -4.24 8.05
C ASP A 92 -8.05 -3.39 6.79
N ARG A 93 -7.61 -2.14 6.98
CA ARG A 93 -7.28 -1.24 5.88
C ARG A 93 -6.08 -1.73 5.07
N TRP A 94 -5.03 -2.22 5.73
CA TRP A 94 -3.85 -2.79 5.06
C TRP A 94 -4.25 -3.98 4.18
N TRP A 95 -5.08 -4.88 4.72
CA TRP A 95 -5.59 -6.03 3.98
C TRP A 95 -6.53 -5.63 2.85
N GLY A 96 -7.41 -4.65 3.07
CA GLY A 96 -8.26 -4.05 2.04
C GLY A 96 -7.43 -3.50 0.88
N THR A 97 -6.40 -2.73 1.18
CA THR A 97 -5.47 -2.18 0.16
C THR A 97 -4.78 -3.29 -0.63
N TYR A 98 -4.28 -4.34 0.05
CA TYR A 98 -3.65 -5.49 -0.60
C TYR A 98 -4.63 -6.23 -1.55
N LYS A 99 -5.87 -6.48 -1.11
CA LYS A 99 -6.90 -7.14 -1.92
C LYS A 99 -7.39 -6.28 -3.10
N SER A 100 -7.20 -4.97 -3.04
CA SER A 100 -7.52 -4.06 -4.14
C SER A 100 -6.41 -4.01 -5.21
N PHE A 101 -5.32 -4.76 -5.06
CA PHE A 101 -4.26 -4.78 -6.08
C PHE A 101 -4.79 -5.29 -7.43
N PRO A 102 -4.63 -4.52 -8.52
CA PRO A 102 -5.11 -4.88 -9.85
C PRO A 102 -4.18 -5.91 -10.52
N TRP A 103 -4.61 -7.16 -10.60
CA TRP A 103 -3.89 -8.22 -11.31
C TRP A 103 -4.33 -8.30 -12.78
N PRO A 104 -3.41 -8.22 -13.76
CA PRO A 104 -3.76 -8.30 -15.19
C PRO A 104 -3.96 -9.74 -15.69
N ASP A 105 -3.69 -10.75 -14.86
CA ASP A 105 -3.60 -12.17 -15.22
C ASP A 105 -4.89 -12.70 -15.87
N ASN A 106 -6.05 -12.46 -15.24
CA ASN A 106 -7.35 -12.85 -15.78
C ASN A 106 -7.57 -12.27 -17.16
N LEU A 107 -7.29 -10.97 -17.33
CA LEU A 107 -7.45 -10.31 -18.62
C LEU A 107 -6.47 -10.87 -19.66
N ALA A 108 -5.23 -11.18 -19.28
CA ALA A 108 -4.24 -11.78 -20.17
C ALA A 108 -4.71 -13.13 -20.73
N ILE A 109 -5.32 -13.96 -19.88
CA ILE A 109 -5.92 -15.23 -20.27
C ILE A 109 -7.07 -15.00 -21.26
N LEU A 110 -8.00 -14.10 -20.93
CA LEU A 110 -9.18 -13.82 -21.76
C LEU A 110 -8.81 -13.21 -23.11
N VAL A 111 -7.92 -12.22 -23.13
CA VAL A 111 -7.42 -11.56 -24.36
C VAL A 111 -6.75 -12.57 -25.27
N THR A 112 -5.93 -13.46 -24.72
CA THR A 112 -5.26 -14.52 -25.48
C THR A 112 -6.24 -15.55 -26.03
N THR A 113 -7.31 -15.83 -25.28
CA THR A 113 -8.32 -16.84 -25.66
C THR A 113 -9.29 -16.32 -26.72
N TYR A 114 -9.77 -15.08 -26.57
CA TYR A 114 -10.91 -14.57 -27.32
C TYR A 114 -10.55 -13.68 -28.51
N ILE A 115 -9.38 -13.06 -28.54
CA ILE A 115 -8.93 -12.27 -29.70
C ILE A 115 -8.16 -13.18 -30.66
N LYS A 116 -8.80 -13.55 -31.77
CA LYS A 116 -8.27 -14.48 -32.77
C LYS A 116 -7.30 -13.80 -33.75
N GLY A 117 -6.43 -14.61 -34.35
CA GLY A 117 -5.41 -14.18 -35.30
C GLY A 117 -4.00 -14.55 -34.85
N GLN A 118 -3.34 -15.40 -35.63
CA GLN A 118 -1.91 -15.74 -35.48
C GLN A 118 -1.01 -14.81 -36.30
N ASP A 119 -1.62 -13.93 -37.10
CA ASP A 119 -0.97 -12.89 -37.86
C ASP A 119 -0.46 -11.74 -36.95
N PRO A 120 0.45 -10.89 -37.49
CA PRO A 120 1.00 -9.76 -36.74
C PRO A 120 -0.05 -8.83 -36.14
N GLU A 121 -1.18 -8.61 -36.80
CA GLU A 121 -2.22 -7.70 -36.30
C GLU A 121 -2.97 -8.30 -35.10
N GLY A 122 -3.32 -9.58 -35.14
CA GLY A 122 -3.88 -10.28 -33.97
C GLY A 122 -2.95 -10.22 -32.76
N ARG A 123 -1.64 -10.43 -32.97
CA ARG A 123 -0.62 -10.28 -31.92
C ARG A 123 -0.53 -8.84 -31.40
N ARG A 124 -0.55 -7.86 -32.30
CA ARG A 124 -0.51 -6.42 -31.95
C ARG A 124 -1.70 -6.03 -31.09
N ILE A 125 -2.91 -6.47 -31.42
CA ILE A 125 -4.12 -6.17 -30.64
C ILE A 125 -3.97 -6.73 -29.21
N ARG A 126 -3.64 -8.02 -29.06
CA ARG A 126 -3.50 -8.66 -27.75
C ARG A 126 -2.45 -7.97 -26.87
N THR A 127 -1.27 -7.72 -27.44
CA THR A 127 -0.17 -7.06 -26.73
C THR A 127 -0.49 -5.61 -26.37
N THR A 128 -1.16 -4.87 -27.25
CA THR A 128 -1.54 -3.48 -27.00
C THR A 128 -2.63 -3.35 -25.92
N VAL A 129 -3.64 -4.23 -25.92
CA VAL A 129 -4.65 -4.26 -24.85
C VAL A 129 -3.99 -4.48 -23.48
N LEU A 130 -3.11 -5.47 -23.37
CA LEU A 130 -2.41 -5.74 -22.10
C LEU A 130 -1.43 -4.63 -21.72
N ARG A 131 -0.75 -4.01 -22.68
CA ARG A 131 0.12 -2.86 -22.43
C ARG A 131 -0.65 -1.68 -21.88
N TYR A 132 -1.83 -1.35 -22.42
CA TYR A 132 -2.67 -0.27 -21.89
C TYR A 132 -3.13 -0.53 -20.46
N ILE A 133 -3.45 -1.78 -20.12
CA ILE A 133 -3.88 -2.12 -18.76
C ILE A 133 -2.71 -2.04 -17.79
N ASN A 134 -1.56 -2.56 -18.18
CA ASN A 134 -0.33 -2.43 -17.40
C ASN A 134 0.10 -0.97 -17.24
N LEU A 135 -0.11 -0.13 -18.26
CA LEU A 135 0.12 1.31 -18.17
C LEU A 135 -0.81 1.97 -17.14
N SER A 136 -2.11 1.66 -17.15
CA SER A 136 -3.06 2.17 -16.15
C SER A 136 -2.65 1.76 -14.72
N ILE A 137 -2.26 0.50 -14.53
CA ILE A 137 -1.76 -0.01 -13.25
C ILE A 137 -0.49 0.74 -12.83
N ALA A 138 0.50 0.85 -13.71
CA ALA A 138 1.76 1.53 -13.42
C ALA A 138 1.57 3.01 -13.07
N MET A 139 0.68 3.70 -13.78
CA MET A 139 0.30 5.10 -13.50
C MET A 139 -0.37 5.21 -12.13
N THR A 140 -1.31 4.32 -11.80
CA THR A 140 -1.95 4.25 -10.48
C THR A 140 -0.91 4.08 -9.38
N LEU A 141 -0.02 3.10 -9.53
CA LEU A 141 1.02 2.79 -8.56
C LEU A 141 2.02 3.96 -8.41
N SER A 142 2.32 4.69 -9.48
CA SER A 142 3.19 5.88 -9.44
C SER A 142 2.57 7.05 -8.68
N MET A 143 1.24 7.10 -8.55
CA MET A 143 0.54 8.11 -7.76
C MET A 143 0.54 7.77 -6.26
N ILE A 144 0.45 6.48 -5.90
CA ILE A 144 0.24 6.05 -4.51
C ILE A 144 1.49 5.49 -3.82
N SER A 145 2.46 4.95 -4.57
CA SER A 145 3.65 4.31 -4.02
C SER A 145 4.89 5.17 -4.25
N PRO A 146 5.55 5.66 -3.19
CA PRO A 146 6.79 6.42 -3.31
C PRO A 146 7.89 5.68 -4.08
N GLN A 147 8.00 4.35 -3.88
CA GLN A 147 9.01 3.53 -4.55
C GLN A 147 8.77 3.43 -6.06
N VAL A 148 7.50 3.39 -6.48
CA VAL A 148 7.16 3.36 -7.91
C VAL A 148 7.29 4.75 -8.51
N LYS A 149 6.92 5.81 -7.77
CA LYS A 149 7.12 7.20 -8.17
C LYS A 149 8.59 7.55 -8.38
N GLU A 150 9.48 7.04 -7.53
CA GLU A 150 10.93 7.21 -7.68
C GLU A 150 11.44 6.54 -8.98
N LYS A 151 10.92 5.35 -9.30
CA LYS A 151 11.27 4.63 -10.53
C LYS A 151 10.66 5.25 -11.79
N PHE A 152 9.44 5.80 -11.69
CA PHE A 152 8.70 6.39 -12.80
C PHE A 152 8.18 7.80 -12.45
N PRO A 153 9.06 8.82 -12.36
CA PRO A 153 8.66 10.17 -11.94
C PRO A 153 7.75 10.89 -12.94
N SER A 154 7.85 10.56 -14.24
CA SER A 154 7.08 11.20 -15.31
C SER A 154 6.72 10.21 -16.41
N LEU A 155 5.76 10.59 -17.27
CA LEU A 155 5.36 9.77 -18.44
C LEU A 155 6.54 9.39 -19.34
N LYS A 156 7.56 10.25 -19.47
CA LYS A 156 8.79 9.94 -20.23
C LYS A 156 9.51 8.68 -19.75
N PHE A 157 9.55 8.41 -18.43
CA PHE A 157 10.16 7.20 -17.89
C PHE A 157 9.31 5.96 -18.18
N LEU A 158 7.99 6.10 -18.15
CA LEU A 158 7.08 5.03 -18.57
C LEU A 158 7.24 4.74 -20.07
N ALA A 159 7.42 5.77 -20.90
CA ALA A 159 7.63 5.63 -22.33
C ALA A 159 8.98 4.96 -22.63
N GLY A 160 10.05 5.40 -21.96
CA GLY A 160 11.38 4.78 -22.05
C GLY A 160 11.40 3.32 -21.56
N ALA A 161 10.50 2.95 -20.64
CA ALA A 161 10.31 1.57 -20.20
C ALA A 161 9.34 0.75 -21.09
N GLY A 162 8.81 1.33 -22.17
CA GLY A 162 7.96 0.64 -23.15
C GLY A 162 6.49 0.49 -22.75
N TYR A 163 6.01 1.20 -21.71
CA TYR A 163 4.59 1.16 -21.33
C TYR A 163 3.71 1.96 -22.29
N LEU A 164 4.24 3.00 -22.94
CA LEU A 164 3.54 3.83 -23.90
C LEU A 164 4.46 4.31 -25.01
N THR A 165 3.86 4.61 -26.17
CA THR A 165 4.56 5.23 -27.30
C THR A 165 4.67 6.74 -27.11
N ASP A 166 5.58 7.39 -27.86
CA ASP A 166 5.71 8.86 -27.83
C ASP A 166 4.41 9.57 -28.22
N THR A 167 3.66 9.01 -29.16
CA THR A 167 2.36 9.56 -29.60
C THR A 167 1.33 9.45 -28.48
N GLU A 168 1.23 8.30 -27.82
CA GLU A 168 0.31 8.10 -26.68
C GLU A 168 0.69 9.00 -25.50
N MET A 169 1.99 9.21 -25.26
CA MET A 169 2.48 10.12 -24.24
C MET A 169 2.00 11.54 -24.49
N LYS A 170 2.15 12.05 -25.72
CA LYS A 170 1.66 13.40 -26.09
C LYS A 170 0.16 13.56 -25.86
N ILE A 171 -0.64 12.51 -26.15
CA ILE A 171 -2.08 12.54 -25.90
C ILE A 171 -2.39 12.62 -24.39
N LEU A 172 -1.67 11.87 -23.56
CA LEU A 172 -1.83 11.92 -22.11
C LEU A 172 -1.37 13.25 -21.50
N GLU A 173 -0.30 13.85 -22.01
CA GLU A 173 0.16 15.18 -21.61
C GLU A 173 -0.85 16.26 -21.99
N GLU A 174 -1.44 16.18 -23.19
CA GLU A 174 -2.48 17.11 -23.62
C GLU A 174 -3.76 16.96 -22.80
N HIS A 175 -4.14 15.72 -22.45
CA HIS A 175 -5.27 15.47 -21.54
C HIS A 175 -5.05 16.12 -20.17
N GLU A 176 -3.85 15.98 -19.60
CA GLU A 176 -3.47 16.59 -18.30
C GLU A 176 -3.52 18.13 -18.34
N ARG A 177 -3.23 18.76 -19.48
CA ARG A 177 -3.38 20.23 -19.63
C ARG A 177 -4.83 20.67 -19.67
N ARG A 178 -5.73 19.85 -20.21
CA ARG A 178 -7.14 20.20 -20.44
C ARG A 178 -8.03 19.95 -19.22
N THR A 179 -7.69 18.96 -18.39
CA THR A 179 -8.51 18.58 -17.24
C THR A 179 -7.68 18.28 -16.00
N ARG A 180 -8.27 18.57 -14.83
CA ARG A 180 -7.71 18.20 -13.52
C ARG A 180 -8.07 16.77 -13.12
N VAL A 181 -8.89 16.07 -13.91
CA VAL A 181 -9.24 14.67 -13.65
C VAL A 181 -8.03 13.78 -13.89
N HIS A 182 -7.74 12.88 -12.95
CA HIS A 182 -6.67 11.90 -13.08
C HIS A 182 -6.71 11.14 -14.42
N ARG A 183 -5.56 10.98 -15.08
CA ARG A 183 -5.40 10.36 -16.41
C ARG A 183 -5.40 8.83 -16.43
N VAL A 184 -5.47 8.18 -15.27
CA VAL A 184 -5.31 6.72 -15.11
C VAL A 184 -6.35 5.90 -15.87
N TYR A 185 -7.55 6.46 -16.10
CA TYR A 185 -8.62 5.78 -16.83
C TYR A 185 -8.43 5.80 -18.36
N VAL A 186 -7.58 6.68 -18.89
CA VAL A 186 -7.42 6.88 -20.34
C VAL A 186 -6.89 5.62 -21.04
N PRO A 187 -5.84 4.93 -20.53
CA PRO A 187 -5.40 3.67 -21.12
C PRO A 187 -6.48 2.57 -21.06
N THR A 188 -7.27 2.49 -19.98
CA THR A 188 -8.41 1.56 -19.88
C THR A 188 -9.44 1.84 -20.99
N MET A 189 -9.76 3.11 -21.22
CA MET A 189 -10.65 3.52 -22.31
C MET A 189 -10.09 3.12 -23.68
N TRP A 190 -8.79 3.31 -23.92
CA TRP A 190 -8.14 2.87 -25.16
C TRP A 190 -8.19 1.34 -25.33
N ALA A 191 -8.03 0.58 -24.25
CA ALA A 191 -8.18 -0.87 -24.28
C ALA A 191 -9.62 -1.28 -24.68
N CYS A 192 -10.64 -0.66 -24.10
CA CYS A 192 -12.03 -0.90 -24.48
C CYS A 192 -12.28 -0.58 -25.97
N LYS A 193 -11.76 0.55 -26.47
CA LYS A 193 -11.88 0.95 -27.88
C LYS A 193 -11.18 -0.01 -28.82
N LEU A 194 -10.03 -0.56 -28.42
CA LEU A 194 -9.31 -1.55 -29.20
C LEU A 194 -10.04 -2.90 -29.24
N VAL A 195 -10.69 -3.30 -28.15
CA VAL A 195 -11.56 -4.49 -28.09
C VAL A 195 -12.80 -4.29 -28.97
N GLU A 196 -13.42 -3.12 -28.94
CA GLU A 196 -14.53 -2.75 -29.83
C GLU A 196 -14.12 -2.84 -31.32
N LYS A 197 -12.96 -2.27 -31.67
CA LYS A 197 -12.41 -2.39 -33.02
C LYS A 197 -12.15 -3.84 -33.42
N ALA A 198 -11.54 -4.64 -32.54
CA ALA A 198 -11.28 -6.05 -32.80
C ALA A 198 -12.57 -6.87 -33.04
N ARG A 199 -13.70 -6.45 -32.45
CA ARG A 199 -15.01 -7.05 -32.72
C ARG A 199 -15.53 -6.69 -34.11
N ILE A 200 -15.41 -5.42 -34.51
CA ILE A 200 -15.79 -4.93 -35.84
C ILE A 200 -14.96 -5.63 -36.92
N ASP A 201 -13.66 -5.79 -36.68
CA ASP A 201 -12.71 -6.47 -37.58
C ASP A 201 -12.88 -8.01 -37.59
N GLY A 202 -13.92 -8.54 -36.95
CA GLY A 202 -14.23 -9.98 -36.92
C GLY A 202 -13.25 -10.85 -36.11
N ARG A 203 -12.33 -10.25 -35.34
CA ARG A 203 -11.35 -10.97 -34.52
C ARG A 203 -11.95 -11.53 -33.22
N ILE A 204 -13.08 -11.00 -32.80
CA ILE A 204 -13.88 -11.47 -31.67
C ILE A 204 -15.19 -12.03 -32.22
N ARG A 205 -15.50 -13.30 -31.88
CA ARG A 205 -16.57 -14.06 -32.53
C ARG A 205 -17.99 -13.58 -32.19
N THR A 206 -18.23 -13.20 -30.94
CA THR A 206 -19.58 -12.85 -30.45
C THR A 206 -19.54 -11.64 -29.52
N ASP A 207 -20.66 -10.95 -29.42
CA ASP A 207 -20.82 -9.79 -28.54
C ASP A 207 -20.71 -10.19 -27.05
N GLY A 208 -21.09 -11.43 -26.73
CA GLY A 208 -20.88 -12.00 -25.39
C GLY A 208 -19.40 -12.04 -24.99
N LEU A 209 -18.51 -12.45 -25.92
CA LEU A 209 -17.06 -12.46 -25.65
C LEU A 209 -16.49 -11.04 -25.51
N GLN A 210 -16.98 -10.10 -26.32
CA GLN A 210 -16.62 -8.69 -26.19
C GLN A 210 -17.01 -8.14 -24.82
N LYS A 211 -18.25 -8.42 -24.35
CA LYS A 211 -18.74 -8.00 -23.03
C LYS A 211 -17.87 -8.56 -21.91
N VAL A 212 -17.46 -9.83 -21.99
CA VAL A 212 -16.55 -10.44 -21.00
C VAL A 212 -15.22 -9.70 -20.94
N LEU A 213 -14.60 -9.40 -22.09
CA LEU A 213 -13.34 -8.64 -22.13
C LEU A 213 -13.49 -7.23 -21.55
N ILE A 214 -14.53 -6.49 -21.94
CA ILE A 214 -14.78 -5.13 -21.42
C ILE A 214 -15.04 -5.18 -19.91
N SER A 215 -15.83 -6.15 -19.42
CA SER A 215 -16.10 -6.32 -18.00
C SER A 215 -14.82 -6.54 -17.20
N GLU A 216 -13.91 -7.37 -17.69
CA GLU A 216 -12.63 -7.62 -17.00
C GLU A 216 -11.72 -6.37 -17.03
N ILE A 217 -11.68 -5.66 -18.16
CA ILE A 217 -10.97 -4.37 -18.26
C ILE A 217 -11.49 -3.36 -17.21
N LEU A 218 -12.82 -3.27 -17.07
CA LEU A 218 -13.45 -2.36 -16.10
C LEU A 218 -13.26 -2.85 -14.66
N SER A 219 -13.19 -4.15 -14.42
CA SER A 219 -12.83 -4.74 -13.11
C SER A 219 -11.44 -4.27 -12.66
N VAL A 220 -10.44 -4.38 -13.54
CA VAL A 220 -9.07 -3.90 -13.28
C VAL A 220 -9.04 -2.40 -13.01
N ARG A 221 -9.78 -1.60 -13.78
CA ARG A 221 -9.92 -0.15 -13.51
C ARG A 221 -10.61 0.12 -12.18
N GLY A 222 -11.61 -0.67 -11.82
CA GLY A 222 -12.29 -0.61 -10.52
C GLY A 222 -11.29 -0.78 -9.38
N LYS A 223 -10.43 -1.80 -9.47
CA LYS A 223 -9.33 -2.06 -8.52
C LYS A 223 -8.32 -0.91 -8.44
N CYS A 224 -7.94 -0.32 -9.58
CA CYS A 224 -7.11 0.89 -9.58
C CYS A 224 -7.80 2.06 -8.84
N GLY A 225 -9.11 2.23 -9.06
CA GLY A 225 -9.93 3.21 -8.36
C GLY A 225 -10.02 2.97 -6.85
N GLU A 226 -10.21 1.73 -6.43
CA GLU A 226 -10.19 1.34 -5.02
C GLU A 226 -8.85 1.68 -4.37
N LEU A 227 -7.72 1.38 -5.02
CA LEU A 227 -6.38 1.73 -4.51
C LEU A 227 -6.19 3.23 -4.34
N MET A 228 -6.64 4.04 -5.31
CA MET A 228 -6.61 5.50 -5.17
C MET A 228 -7.52 5.97 -4.03
N GLY A 229 -8.72 5.39 -3.92
CA GLY A 229 -9.65 5.68 -2.83
C GLY A 229 -9.06 5.38 -1.46
N TRP A 230 -8.37 4.25 -1.31
CA TRP A 230 -7.58 3.94 -0.12
C TRP A 230 -6.54 5.04 0.12
N ASN A 231 -5.69 5.37 -0.85
CA ASN A 231 -4.66 6.40 -0.69
C ASN A 231 -5.22 7.77 -0.25
N ASP A 232 -6.32 8.22 -0.86
CA ASP A 232 -6.88 9.55 -0.63
C ASP A 232 -7.61 9.64 0.71
N HIS A 233 -8.29 8.57 1.13
CA HIS A 233 -9.05 8.52 2.39
C HIS A 233 -8.26 7.75 3.44
N ASN A 234 -7.40 8.44 4.19
CA ASN A 234 -6.64 7.84 5.29
C ASN A 234 -7.47 7.69 6.57
N ILE A 235 -6.94 6.91 7.52
CA ILE A 235 -7.51 6.83 8.87
C ILE A 235 -7.64 8.26 9.41
N PRO A 236 -8.82 8.68 9.91
CA PRO A 236 -9.02 10.02 10.43
C PRO A 236 -7.89 10.45 11.38
N LEU A 237 -7.37 11.66 11.16
CA LEU A 237 -6.23 12.18 11.91
C LEU A 237 -6.46 12.12 13.42
N VAL A 238 -7.69 12.40 13.86
CA VAL A 238 -8.11 12.33 15.26
C VAL A 238 -7.83 10.97 15.89
N TYR A 239 -8.11 9.85 15.21
CA TYR A 239 -7.82 8.53 15.76
C TYR A 239 -6.33 8.27 15.90
N THR A 240 -5.54 8.76 14.94
CA THR A 240 -4.07 8.66 15.00
C THR A 240 -3.49 9.51 16.13
N GLN A 241 -4.05 10.70 16.36
CA GLN A 241 -3.66 11.60 17.44
C GLN A 241 -4.04 11.04 18.82
N VAL A 242 -5.28 10.57 18.99
CA VAL A 242 -5.76 9.94 20.24
C VAL A 242 -4.85 8.78 20.60
N ARG A 243 -4.60 7.85 19.66
CA ARG A 243 -3.65 6.74 19.87
C ARG A 243 -2.27 7.22 20.31
N ARG A 244 -1.75 8.29 19.69
CA ARG A 244 -0.41 8.82 20.01
C ARG A 244 -0.35 9.46 21.39
N ILE A 245 -1.37 10.23 21.78
CA ILE A 245 -1.46 10.84 23.10
C ILE A 245 -1.60 9.76 24.17
N THR A 246 -2.53 8.81 23.96
CA THR A 246 -2.77 7.69 24.87
C THR A 246 -1.53 6.82 25.09
N ALA A 247 -0.65 6.67 24.08
CA ALA A 247 0.59 5.91 24.22
C ALA A 247 1.73 6.66 24.93
N LEU A 248 1.60 7.98 25.14
CA LEU A 248 2.60 8.82 25.82
C LEU A 248 2.28 9.04 27.32
N VAL A 249 1.06 8.71 27.75
CA VAL A 249 0.61 8.78 29.16
C VAL A 249 0.89 7.45 29.83
#